data_AF-A0A847FWR7-F1
#
_entry.id   AF-A0A847FWR7-F1
#
_cell.length_a   1.000
_cell.length_b   1.000
_cell.length_c   1.000
_cell.angle_alpha   90.00
_cell.angle_beta   90.00
_cell.angle_gamma   90.00
#
_symmetry.space_group_name_H-M   'P 1'
#
loop_
_entity.id
_entity.type
_entity.pdbx_description
1 polymer ?
#
loop_
_entity_poly.entity_id
_entity_poly.type
_entity_poly.pdbx_seq_one_letter_code
_entity_poly.pdbx_strand_id
1 'polypeptide(L)'
;MSHAQAQRVFAEAYLLAREYGAVEYDEEDGHWVRIERFALPAGWNSRTTEVLWELPNGYPSLPPNGFYIDRFLRTYAGRPIQHYFEERSAYNRYADRGWGWFCIHLHNEAWRPTTDVRRGDNLLKLAALVRAVLTEVVA
;
A
#
# COMPACT_ATOMS: atom_id res chain seq x y z
N MET A 1 -1.86 5.74 23.88
CA MET A 1 -1.90 5.32 22.46
C MET A 1 -3.31 5.59 21.95
N SER A 2 -3.48 6.03 20.70
CA SER A 2 -4.77 6.54 20.21
C SER A 2 -5.63 5.38 19.68
N HIS A 3 -6.59 4.92 20.47
CA HIS A 3 -7.55 3.88 20.05
C HIS A 3 -8.32 4.24 18.77
N ALA A 4 -8.39 5.51 18.37
CA ALA A 4 -9.11 5.95 17.18
C ALA A 4 -8.46 5.48 15.86
N GLN A 5 -7.13 5.41 15.80
CA GLN A 5 -6.42 4.96 14.59
C GLN A 5 -6.63 3.46 14.37
N ALA A 6 -6.41 2.64 15.40
CA ALA A 6 -6.70 1.20 15.35
C ALA A 6 -8.15 0.90 14.92
N GLN A 7 -9.14 1.63 15.48
CA GLN A 7 -10.55 1.49 15.07
C GLN A 7 -10.79 1.85 13.60
N ARG A 8 -10.15 2.92 13.12
CA ARG A 8 -10.22 3.32 11.71
C ARG A 8 -9.63 2.24 10.81
N VAL A 9 -8.44 1.74 11.15
CA VAL A 9 -7.73 0.71 10.38
C VAL A 9 -8.51 -0.60 10.37
N PHE A 10 -9.07 -1.02 11.50
CA PHE A 10 -9.98 -2.18 11.56
C PHE A 10 -11.12 -2.07 10.55
N ALA A 11 -11.83 -0.94 10.55
CA ALA A 11 -12.97 -0.74 9.67
C ALA A 11 -12.57 -0.73 8.18
N GLU A 12 -11.42 -0.15 7.84
CA GLU A 12 -10.90 -0.13 6.48
C GLU A 12 -10.29 -1.46 6.03
N ALA A 13 -9.63 -2.19 6.93
CA ALA A 13 -9.14 -3.54 6.66
C ALA A 13 -10.30 -4.48 6.31
N TYR A 14 -11.46 -4.32 6.96
CA TYR A 14 -12.66 -5.04 6.58
C TYR A 14 -13.15 -4.67 5.17
N LEU A 15 -13.07 -3.39 4.78
CA LEU A 15 -13.40 -2.97 3.42
C LEU A 15 -12.43 -3.56 2.38
N LEU A 16 -11.14 -3.54 2.67
CA LEU A 16 -10.12 -4.16 1.84
C LEU A 16 -10.35 -5.66 1.71
N ALA A 17 -10.63 -6.36 2.81
CA ALA A 17 -10.80 -7.81 2.81
C ALA A 17 -11.97 -8.27 1.93
N ARG A 18 -13.04 -7.46 1.87
CA ARG A 18 -14.17 -7.73 0.97
C ARG A 18 -13.82 -7.66 -0.51
N GLU A 19 -12.84 -6.84 -0.89
CA GLU A 19 -12.43 -6.64 -2.29
C GLU A 19 -11.23 -7.52 -2.68
N TYR A 20 -10.27 -7.70 -1.76
CA TYR A 20 -8.97 -8.30 -2.03
C TYR A 20 -8.70 -9.62 -1.29
N GLY A 21 -9.61 -10.07 -0.42
CA GLY A 21 -9.48 -11.33 0.31
C GLY A 21 -8.71 -11.18 1.63
N ALA A 22 -7.64 -11.96 1.81
CA ALA A 22 -6.90 -11.97 3.07
C ALA A 22 -6.16 -10.65 3.31
N VAL A 23 -6.46 -10.03 4.47
CA VAL A 23 -5.87 -8.77 4.92
C VAL A 23 -5.47 -8.92 6.37
N GLU A 24 -4.21 -8.60 6.66
CA GLU A 24 -3.70 -8.47 8.02
C GLU A 24 -3.49 -6.99 8.34
N TYR A 25 -3.56 -6.62 9.61
CA TYR A 25 -3.33 -5.25 10.04
C TYR A 25 -2.86 -5.23 11.49
N ASP A 26 -2.32 -4.09 11.90
CA ASP A 26 -1.97 -3.81 13.28
C ASP A 26 -3.24 -3.62 14.12
N GLU A 27 -3.62 -4.65 14.88
CA GLU A 27 -4.79 -4.62 15.76
C GLU A 27 -4.60 -3.72 17.00
N GLU A 28 -3.35 -3.48 17.41
CA GLU A 28 -3.05 -2.76 18.65
C GLU A 28 -3.15 -1.25 18.43
N ASP A 29 -2.38 -0.73 17.46
CA ASP A 29 -2.25 0.71 17.25
C ASP A 29 -2.67 1.18 15.84
N GLY A 30 -2.82 0.27 14.88
CA GLY A 30 -3.18 0.61 13.50
C GLY A 30 -2.04 1.27 12.72
N HIS A 31 -0.78 0.85 12.91
CA HIS A 31 0.39 1.40 12.21
C HIS A 31 0.72 0.71 10.88
N TRP A 32 0.08 -0.41 10.55
CA TRP A 32 0.27 -1.05 9.25
C TRP A 32 -0.94 -1.87 8.82
N VAL A 33 -1.04 -2.10 7.51
CA VAL A 33 -2.01 -3.01 6.89
C VAL A 33 -1.37 -3.71 5.69
N ARG A 34 -1.69 -4.99 5.50
CA ARG A 34 -1.12 -5.87 4.48
C ARG A 34 -2.21 -6.62 3.75
N ILE A 35 -2.22 -6.54 2.42
CA ILE A 35 -3.00 -7.43 1.54
C ILE A 35 -2.07 -8.57 1.13
N GLU A 36 -2.44 -9.82 1.38
CA GLU A 36 -1.55 -10.97 1.10
C GLU A 36 -1.45 -11.31 -0.40
N ARG A 37 -2.52 -11.08 -1.17
CA ARG A 37 -2.59 -11.53 -2.57
C ARG A 37 -3.21 -10.48 -3.48
N PHE A 38 -2.50 -9.37 -3.68
CA PHE A 38 -2.89 -8.34 -4.63
C PHE A 38 -2.60 -8.79 -6.07
N ALA A 39 -3.63 -8.85 -6.91
CA ALA A 39 -3.47 -9.23 -8.31
C ALA A 39 -2.68 -8.17 -9.09
N LEU A 40 -1.59 -8.60 -9.72
CA LEU A 40 -0.78 -7.74 -10.59
C LEU A 40 -1.41 -7.62 -11.99
N PRO A 41 -1.26 -6.47 -12.68
CA PRO A 41 -1.59 -6.36 -14.09
C PRO A 41 -0.80 -7.34 -14.97
N ALA A 42 -1.26 -7.60 -16.19
CA ALA A 42 -0.46 -8.38 -17.13
C ALA A 42 0.82 -7.60 -17.52
N GLY A 43 1.96 -8.27 -17.60
CA GLY A 43 3.25 -7.64 -17.91
C GLY A 43 4.29 -7.77 -16.81
N TRP A 44 3.91 -8.23 -15.62
CA TRP A 44 4.80 -8.52 -14.50
C TRP A 44 5.27 -9.98 -14.50
N ASN A 45 6.45 -10.24 -13.93
CA ASN A 45 7.01 -11.60 -13.75
C ASN A 45 6.30 -12.46 -12.70
N SER A 46 5.32 -11.90 -11.99
CA SER A 46 4.43 -12.59 -11.05
C SER A 46 2.97 -12.23 -11.33
N ARG A 47 2.04 -13.09 -10.90
CA ARG A 47 0.59 -12.85 -11.00
C ARG A 47 0.03 -12.08 -9.81
N THR A 48 0.67 -12.21 -8.66
CA THR A 48 0.23 -11.56 -7.42
C THR A 48 1.44 -11.03 -6.67
N THR A 49 1.19 -10.06 -5.81
CA THR A 49 2.16 -9.60 -4.83
C THR A 49 1.48 -9.29 -3.49
N GLU A 50 2.24 -9.30 -2.42
CA GLU A 50 1.79 -8.66 -1.18
C GLU A 50 1.81 -7.12 -1.35
N VAL A 51 0.90 -6.42 -0.67
CA VAL A 51 0.92 -4.96 -0.58
C VAL A 51 0.85 -4.56 0.88
N LEU A 52 1.86 -3.84 1.37
CA LEU A 52 1.96 -3.38 2.75
C LEU A 52 2.05 -1.85 2.79
N TRP A 53 1.19 -1.22 3.58
CA TRP A 53 1.33 0.18 3.94
C TRP A 53 1.78 0.33 5.37
N GLU A 54 2.73 1.23 5.59
CA GLU A 54 2.98 1.80 6.91
C GLU A 54 2.16 3.07 7.05
N LEU A 55 1.40 3.15 8.13
CA LEU A 55 0.47 4.23 8.38
C LEU A 55 1.11 5.24 9.34
N PRO A 56 1.16 6.54 8.98
CA PRO A 56 1.77 7.54 9.84
C PRO A 56 0.99 7.71 11.14
N ASN A 57 1.67 8.25 12.16
CA ASN A 57 1.01 8.73 13.37
C ASN A 57 0.05 9.86 12.99
N GLY A 58 -1.25 9.65 13.17
CA GLY A 58 -2.28 10.59 12.75
C GLY A 58 -3.00 10.20 11.46
N TYR A 59 -2.79 8.98 10.95
CA TYR A 59 -3.74 8.37 10.02
C TYR A 59 -5.14 8.36 10.66
N PRO A 60 -6.21 8.75 9.93
CA PRO A 60 -6.30 8.96 8.49
C PRO A 60 -6.03 10.41 8.04
N SER A 61 -5.78 11.36 8.94
CA SER A 61 -5.54 12.76 8.58
C SER A 61 -4.28 12.96 7.73
N LEU A 62 -3.28 12.09 7.89
CA LEU A 62 -2.07 12.02 7.07
C LEU A 62 -2.09 10.75 6.22
N PRO A 63 -1.86 10.82 4.90
CA PRO A 63 -1.73 9.63 4.06
C PRO A 63 -0.35 8.96 4.22
N PRO A 64 -0.24 7.66 3.90
CA PRO A 64 1.03 7.03 3.60
C PRO A 64 1.73 7.68 2.39
N ASN A 65 3.05 7.66 2.36
CA ASN A 65 3.89 8.23 1.29
C ASN A 65 4.43 7.17 0.30
N GLY A 66 3.98 5.93 0.44
CA GLY A 66 4.48 4.79 -0.32
C GLY A 66 3.81 3.50 0.10
N PHE A 67 4.21 2.42 -0.55
CA PHE A 67 3.78 1.07 -0.21
C PHE A 67 4.89 0.08 -0.50
N TYR A 68 4.93 -1.02 0.24
CA TYR A 68 5.83 -2.13 -0.05
C TYR A 68 5.11 -3.18 -0.90
N ILE A 69 5.87 -3.81 -1.79
CA ILE A 69 5.50 -5.00 -2.57
C ILE A 69 6.62 -6.02 -2.48
N ASP A 70 6.41 -7.22 -3.01
CA ASP A 70 7.47 -8.22 -3.08
C ASP A 70 8.70 -7.65 -3.80
N ARG A 71 9.88 -7.95 -3.25
CA ARG A 71 11.15 -7.63 -3.90
C ARG A 71 11.30 -8.45 -5.18
N PHE A 72 12.11 -7.96 -6.11
CA PHE A 72 12.42 -8.62 -7.37
C PHE A 72 11.24 -8.74 -8.35
N LEU A 73 10.20 -7.90 -8.18
CA LEU A 73 9.21 -7.71 -9.23
C LEU A 73 9.84 -7.01 -10.43
N ARG A 74 9.61 -7.59 -11.61
CA ARG A 74 10.18 -7.14 -12.89
C ARG A 74 9.08 -7.08 -13.93
N THR A 75 9.19 -6.11 -14.83
CA THR A 75 8.37 -6.09 -16.05
C THR A 75 8.97 -7.06 -17.06
N TYR A 76 8.15 -7.76 -17.84
CA TYR A 76 8.64 -8.63 -18.92
C TYR A 76 9.36 -7.85 -20.02
N ALA A 77 9.05 -6.56 -20.17
CA ALA A 77 9.74 -5.65 -21.09
C ALA A 77 11.15 -5.26 -20.59
N GLY A 78 11.55 -5.66 -19.37
CA GLY A 78 12.86 -5.34 -18.80
C GLY A 78 13.08 -3.86 -18.53
N ARG A 79 12.01 -3.05 -18.47
CA ARG A 79 12.10 -1.61 -18.25
C ARG A 79 12.51 -1.31 -16.80
N PRO A 80 13.41 -0.33 -16.57
CA PRO A 80 13.65 0.21 -15.24
C PRO A 80 12.34 0.72 -14.62
N ILE A 81 12.09 0.35 -13.37
CA ILE A 81 10.90 0.79 -12.63
C ILE A 81 11.30 2.03 -11.83
N GLN A 82 10.78 3.19 -12.23
CA GLN A 82 11.02 4.43 -11.49
C GLN A 82 10.34 4.38 -10.11
N HIS A 83 10.97 5.00 -9.11
CA HIS A 83 10.46 5.08 -7.73
C HIS A 83 10.28 3.74 -7.00
N TYR A 84 10.86 2.65 -7.54
CA TYR A 84 10.93 1.35 -6.89
C TYR A 84 12.33 1.10 -6.34
N PHE A 85 12.41 0.87 -5.02
CA PHE A 85 13.65 0.74 -4.27
C PHE A 85 13.73 -0.64 -3.64
N GLU A 86 14.60 -1.49 -4.17
CA GLU A 86 14.72 -2.89 -3.75
C GLU A 86 15.84 -3.13 -2.75
N GLU A 87 16.83 -2.24 -2.75
CA GLU A 87 17.99 -2.33 -1.89
C GLU A 87 17.77 -1.60 -0.57
N ARG A 88 18.45 -2.09 0.47
CA ARG A 88 18.42 -1.47 1.79
C ARG A 88 18.88 -0.02 1.68
N SER A 89 18.00 0.89 2.07
CA SER A 89 18.22 2.34 1.94
C SER A 89 17.36 3.10 2.94
N ALA A 90 17.48 4.43 2.95
CA ALA A 90 16.59 5.29 3.72
C ALA A 90 15.12 5.15 3.27
N TYR A 91 14.87 4.71 2.03
CA TYR A 91 13.53 4.50 1.49
C TYR A 91 13.00 3.09 1.75
N ASN A 92 13.88 2.06 1.70
CA ASN A 92 13.49 0.68 1.94
C ASN A 92 14.26 0.08 3.11
N ARG A 93 13.66 0.14 4.30
CA ARG A 93 14.18 -0.48 5.52
C ARG A 93 13.90 -1.98 5.63
N TYR A 94 13.05 -2.53 4.76
CA TYR A 94 12.60 -3.92 4.79
C TYR A 94 13.15 -4.78 3.65
N ALA A 95 14.17 -4.30 2.93
CA ALA A 95 14.85 -5.05 1.88
C ALA A 95 15.35 -6.42 2.34
N ASP A 96 15.87 -6.51 3.57
CA ASP A 96 16.36 -7.75 4.20
C ASP A 96 15.23 -8.73 4.54
N ARG A 97 13.97 -8.28 4.49
CA ARG A 97 12.76 -9.06 4.72
C ARG A 97 12.01 -9.38 3.42
N GLY A 98 12.64 -9.17 2.26
CA GLY A 98 12.05 -9.51 0.96
C GLY A 98 11.09 -8.45 0.39
N TRP A 99 11.10 -7.23 0.91
CA TRP A 99 10.24 -6.14 0.43
C TRP A 99 10.99 -5.21 -0.53
N GLY A 100 10.28 -4.73 -1.55
CA GLY A 100 10.64 -3.56 -2.35
C GLY A 100 9.71 -2.40 -2.01
N TRP A 101 10.24 -1.19 -1.88
CA TRP A 101 9.45 0.00 -1.57
C TRP A 101 9.12 0.78 -2.83
N PHE A 102 7.84 1.13 -3.00
CA PHE A 102 7.36 2.01 -4.06
C PHE A 102 6.98 3.36 -3.46
N CYS A 103 7.66 4.43 -3.88
CA CYS A 103 7.32 5.78 -3.44
C CYS A 103 6.12 6.30 -4.23
N ILE A 104 5.10 6.80 -3.54
CA ILE A 104 3.97 7.51 -4.14
C ILE A 104 3.81 8.89 -3.51
N HIS A 105 3.96 9.93 -4.33
CA HIS A 105 3.72 11.29 -3.88
C HIS A 105 2.23 11.62 -3.96
N LEU A 106 1.47 11.20 -2.95
CA LEU A 106 0.15 11.77 -2.71
C LEU A 106 0.35 13.19 -2.18
N HIS A 107 0.02 14.20 -2.98
CA HIS A 107 0.00 15.57 -2.47
C HIS A 107 -1.09 15.69 -1.39
N ASN A 108 -0.69 16.11 -0.18
CA ASN A 108 -1.58 16.19 0.99
C ASN A 108 -2.86 17.01 0.73
N GLU A 109 -2.83 17.98 -0.18
CA GLU A 109 -4.00 18.78 -0.58
C GLU A 109 -5.09 17.95 -1.29
N ALA A 110 -4.73 16.82 -1.88
CA ALA A 110 -5.63 15.89 -2.55
C ALA A 110 -6.22 14.84 -1.60
N TRP A 111 -5.54 14.52 -0.49
CA TRP A 111 -6.00 13.51 0.48
C TRP A 111 -7.09 14.07 1.39
N ARG A 112 -8.31 13.55 1.26
CA ARG A 112 -9.52 14.06 1.93
C ARG A 112 -10.26 12.95 2.67
N PRO A 113 -9.75 12.52 3.84
CA PRO A 113 -10.42 11.50 4.64
C PRO A 113 -11.72 12.09 5.22
N THR A 114 -12.72 11.25 5.43
CA THR A 114 -13.92 11.64 6.18
C THR A 114 -14.11 10.71 7.38
N THR A 115 -15.02 11.08 8.29
CA THR A 115 -15.39 10.22 9.43
C THR A 115 -16.15 8.97 9.01
N ASP A 116 -16.89 9.03 7.90
CA ASP A 116 -17.50 7.86 7.28
C ASP A 116 -16.42 7.09 6.51
N VAL A 117 -16.06 5.92 7.01
CA VAL A 117 -14.99 5.06 6.46
C VAL A 117 -15.21 4.66 5.00
N ARG A 118 -16.47 4.68 4.53
CA ARG A 118 -16.84 4.34 3.14
C ARG A 118 -16.75 5.55 2.21
N ARG A 119 -16.48 6.74 2.74
CA ARG A 119 -16.45 8.01 1.99
C ARG A 119 -15.13 8.74 2.19
N GLY A 120 -14.76 9.54 1.19
CA GLY A 120 -13.48 10.21 1.15
C GLY A 120 -12.34 9.22 0.96
N ASP A 121 -11.14 9.66 1.34
CA ASP A 121 -9.92 8.91 1.08
C ASP A 121 -9.60 7.93 2.22
N ASN A 122 -9.28 6.71 1.82
CA ASN A 122 -9.11 5.53 2.67
C ASN A 122 -8.16 4.51 2.00
N LEU A 123 -7.88 3.41 2.69
CA LEU A 123 -7.04 2.33 2.21
C LEU A 123 -7.57 1.64 0.93
N LEU A 124 -8.90 1.58 0.71
CA LEU A 124 -9.44 1.09 -0.58
C LEU A 124 -9.00 1.98 -1.75
N LYS A 125 -9.01 3.31 -1.56
CA LYS A 125 -8.50 4.24 -2.58
C LYS A 125 -6.99 4.08 -2.78
N LEU A 126 -6.23 3.81 -1.72
CA LEU A 126 -4.80 3.49 -1.85
C LEU A 126 -4.57 2.19 -2.63
N ALA A 127 -5.38 1.14 -2.39
CA ALA A 127 -5.31 -0.10 -3.17
C ALA A 127 -5.62 0.13 -4.66
N ALA A 128 -6.60 0.97 -4.97
CA ALA A 128 -6.89 1.38 -6.34
C ALA A 128 -5.72 2.18 -6.97
N LEU A 129 -5.07 3.05 -6.21
CA LEU A 129 -3.88 3.78 -6.65
C LEU A 129 -2.70 2.83 -6.92
N VAL A 130 -2.46 1.84 -6.04
CA VAL A 130 -1.45 0.79 -6.27
C VAL A 130 -1.72 0.08 -7.59
N ARG A 131 -2.97 -0.31 -7.87
CA ARG A 131 -3.33 -0.90 -9.17
C ARG A 131 -3.03 0.02 -10.34
N ALA A 132 -3.35 1.31 -10.23
CA ALA A 132 -3.09 2.29 -11.29
C ALA A 132 -1.59 2.43 -11.57
N VAL A 133 -0.78 2.64 -10.53
CA VAL A 133 0.69 2.77 -10.63
C VAL A 133 1.30 1.50 -11.24
N LEU A 134 0.94 0.32 -10.73
CA LEU A 134 1.48 -0.94 -11.24
C LEU A 134 1.00 -1.26 -12.67
N THR A 135 -0.12 -0.67 -13.13
CA THR A 135 -0.58 -0.79 -14.52
C THR A 135 0.22 0.12 -15.44
N GLU A 136 0.46 1.35 -15.01
CA GLU A 136 1.25 2.34 -15.77
C GLU A 136 2.69 1.85 -16.01
N VAL A 137 3.30 1.20 -15.02
CA VAL A 137 4.67 0.66 -15.13
C VAL A 137 4.82 -0.37 -16.26
N VAL A 138 3.75 -1.11 -16.59
CA VAL A 138 3.76 -2.16 -17.62
C VAL A 138 3.10 -1.76 -18.94
N ALA A 139 2.61 -0.53 -19.05
CA ALA A 139 2.07 0.04 -20.28
C ALA A 139 3.18 0.35 -21.32
#